data_AF-H2C0Q5-F1
#
_entry.id   AF-H2C0Q5-F1
#
_cell.length_a   1.000
_cell.length_b   1.000
_cell.length_c   1.000
_cell.angle_alpha   90.00
_cell.angle_beta   90.00
_cell.angle_gamma   90.00
#
_symmetry.space_group_name_H-M   'P 1'
#
loop_
_entity.id
_entity.type
_entity.pdbx_description
1 polymer ?
#
loop_
_entity_poly.entity_id
_entity_poly.type
_entity_poly.pdbx_seq_one_letter_code
_entity_poly.pdbx_strand_id
1 'polypeptide(L)'
;MEITSLLTKNGFEEFGCSAEEYYDDYGKFHVIPRYKSVRCYQKEYEWGTATIRSLDLDEDEVTVYLNVNDFPPAIVRRINDGSADYPELDNAYAHLVDATYHYERANLSFYPDVNPVDHNLELFCEKDELISCVESVSSWINDYIKYLEGKAEDLLRKIKPDELNDVRCPKCGITMKKYELEYHLAQHEFDEAKEQFNIVSKIINNEYTIPDESEYPLAFKYFEKDIKDLLKIKILPLHKGLADEINKRISEGVEKRGVLHLNLNQFLYYFMDIPELIIKNVPKEIRKEFILEYTSIRTVLSSSALDKFINLIVKVIWRFKKLGILSLLLS
;
A
#
# COMPACT_ATOMS: atom_id res chain seq x y z
N MET A 1 -33.71 -12.58 19.09
CA MET A 1 -32.31 -12.39 19.55
C MET A 1 -31.68 -11.45 18.54
N GLU A 2 -31.06 -10.36 18.99
CA GLU A 2 -30.45 -9.39 18.08
C GLU A 2 -29.35 -10.07 17.25
N ILE A 3 -29.36 -9.94 15.93
CA ILE A 3 -28.43 -10.66 15.02
C ILE A 3 -26.97 -10.35 15.35
N THR A 4 -26.69 -9.13 15.79
CA THR A 4 -25.40 -8.70 16.33
C THR A 4 -24.94 -9.59 17.49
N SER A 5 -25.83 -9.88 18.46
CA SER A 5 -25.56 -10.80 19.57
C SER A 5 -25.32 -12.23 19.08
N LEU A 6 -26.01 -12.66 18.02
CA LEU A 6 -25.79 -13.97 17.41
C LEU A 6 -24.40 -14.04 16.75
N LEU A 7 -23.98 -13.02 16.02
CA LEU A 7 -22.65 -12.93 15.40
C LEU A 7 -21.55 -13.00 16.46
N THR A 8 -21.61 -12.18 17.50
CA THR A 8 -20.61 -12.19 18.58
C THR A 8 -20.55 -13.54 19.30
N LYS A 9 -21.70 -14.19 19.54
CA LYS A 9 -21.74 -15.53 20.15
C LYS A 9 -21.09 -16.61 19.28
N ASN A 10 -21.10 -16.42 17.96
CA ASN A 10 -20.45 -17.32 17.00
C ASN A 10 -19.01 -16.91 16.66
N GLY A 11 -18.42 -16.00 17.45
CA GLY A 11 -17.01 -15.65 17.38
C GLY A 11 -16.66 -14.59 16.32
N PHE A 12 -17.63 -13.81 15.85
CA PHE A 12 -17.33 -12.62 15.05
C PHE A 12 -16.90 -11.47 15.95
N GLU A 13 -15.79 -10.83 15.58
CA GLU A 13 -15.24 -9.66 16.26
C GLU A 13 -15.71 -8.38 15.58
N GLU A 14 -16.08 -7.38 16.39
CA GLU A 14 -16.47 -6.06 15.90
C GLU A 14 -15.25 -5.18 15.64
N PHE A 15 -15.21 -4.52 14.49
CA PHE A 15 -14.17 -3.54 14.15
C PHE A 15 -14.71 -2.43 13.24
N GLY A 16 -13.94 -1.35 13.11
CA GLY A 16 -14.26 -0.26 12.19
C GLY A 16 -13.77 -0.56 10.78
N CYS A 17 -14.69 -0.51 9.80
CA CYS A 17 -14.40 -0.67 8.38
C CYS A 17 -14.92 0.55 7.60
N SER A 18 -14.71 0.56 6.29
CA SER A 18 -15.24 1.61 5.42
C SER A 18 -16.40 1.07 4.57
N ALA A 19 -17.36 1.94 4.25
CA ALA A 19 -18.42 1.66 3.30
C ALA A 19 -18.52 2.80 2.28
N GLU A 20 -18.89 2.44 1.06
CA GLU A 20 -19.13 3.39 -0.02
C GLU A 20 -20.54 3.98 0.11
N GLU A 21 -20.60 5.29 -0.05
CA GLU A 21 -21.84 6.05 -0.04
C GLU A 21 -21.94 6.84 -1.35
N TYR A 22 -22.77 6.32 -2.24
CA TYR A 22 -23.02 6.90 -3.57
C TYR A 22 -24.12 7.95 -3.56
N TYR A 23 -24.85 8.13 -2.47
CA TYR A 23 -25.95 9.11 -2.39
C TYR A 23 -25.71 10.04 -1.21
N ASP A 24 -25.82 11.36 -1.42
CA ASP A 24 -25.81 12.32 -0.31
C ASP A 24 -27.12 12.31 0.50
N ASP A 25 -27.15 13.07 1.60
CA ASP A 25 -28.32 13.23 2.48
C ASP A 25 -29.58 13.76 1.76
N TYR A 26 -29.45 14.23 0.51
CA TYR A 26 -30.55 14.70 -0.34
C TYR A 26 -30.93 13.69 -1.44
N GLY A 27 -30.32 12.49 -1.44
CA GLY A 27 -30.57 11.42 -2.40
C GLY A 27 -29.92 11.64 -3.77
N LYS A 28 -28.91 12.52 -3.88
CA LYS A 28 -28.21 12.75 -5.15
C LYS A 28 -27.08 11.75 -5.34
N PHE A 29 -27.09 11.06 -6.48
CA PHE A 29 -26.03 10.14 -6.87
C PHE A 29 -24.68 10.84 -7.11
N HIS A 30 -23.61 10.20 -6.66
CA HIS A 30 -22.22 10.58 -6.84
C HIS A 30 -21.48 9.50 -7.61
N VAL A 31 -20.80 9.87 -8.70
CA VAL A 31 -20.00 8.93 -9.50
C VAL A 31 -18.77 8.41 -8.74
N ILE A 32 -18.23 9.22 -7.83
CA ILE A 32 -17.15 8.83 -6.92
C ILE A 32 -17.78 8.69 -5.53
N PRO A 33 -17.74 7.51 -4.91
CA PRO A 33 -18.37 7.30 -3.61
C PRO A 33 -17.65 8.12 -2.53
N ARG A 34 -18.41 8.53 -1.50
CA ARG A 34 -17.82 8.95 -0.23
C ARG A 34 -17.54 7.72 0.60
N TYR A 35 -16.37 7.65 1.23
CA TYR A 35 -16.07 6.59 2.18
C TYR A 35 -16.45 7.03 3.58
N LYS A 36 -17.34 6.27 4.22
CA LYS A 36 -17.74 6.49 5.61
C LYS A 36 -17.28 5.33 6.49
N SER A 37 -16.90 5.64 7.72
CA SER A 37 -16.59 4.64 8.72
C SER A 37 -17.88 3.95 9.18
N VAL A 38 -17.94 2.63 9.07
CA VAL A 38 -19.07 1.81 9.53
C VAL A 38 -18.57 0.68 10.43
N ARG A 39 -19.48 0.03 11.15
CA ARG A 39 -19.15 -1.13 11.97
C ARG A 39 -19.21 -2.38 11.11
N CYS A 40 -18.23 -3.25 11.26
CA CYS A 40 -18.19 -4.56 10.65
C CYS A 40 -18.02 -5.65 11.70
N TYR A 41 -18.44 -6.86 11.35
CA TYR A 41 -18.24 -8.08 12.12
C TYR A 41 -17.42 -9.04 11.26
N GLN A 42 -16.24 -9.44 11.73
CA GLN A 42 -15.35 -10.33 10.98
C GLN A 42 -15.00 -11.58 11.79
N LYS A 43 -14.83 -12.70 11.08
CA LYS A 43 -14.30 -13.95 11.63
C LYS A 43 -13.34 -14.60 10.65
N GLU A 44 -12.24 -15.13 11.18
CA GLU A 44 -11.25 -15.89 10.42
C GLU A 44 -11.61 -17.38 10.36
N TYR A 45 -11.33 -17.99 9.22
CA TYR A 45 -11.54 -19.40 8.90
C TYR A 45 -10.30 -19.95 8.19
N GLU A 46 -10.18 -21.27 8.08
CA GLU A 46 -9.06 -21.90 7.34
C GLU A 46 -9.03 -21.49 5.85
N TRP A 47 -10.20 -21.23 5.26
CA TRP A 47 -10.33 -20.83 3.86
C TRP A 47 -10.14 -19.32 3.63
N GLY A 48 -10.10 -18.48 4.68
CA GLY A 48 -10.05 -17.03 4.53
C GLY A 48 -10.80 -16.28 5.64
N THR A 49 -11.34 -15.10 5.34
CA THR A 49 -12.15 -14.32 6.29
C THR A 49 -13.56 -14.09 5.78
N ALA A 50 -14.53 -14.04 6.70
CA ALA A 50 -15.89 -13.59 6.45
C ALA A 50 -16.12 -12.27 7.17
N THR A 51 -16.59 -11.26 6.46
CA THR A 51 -16.92 -9.94 7.00
C THR A 51 -18.34 -9.56 6.65
N ILE A 52 -19.07 -9.03 7.62
CA ILE A 52 -20.46 -8.56 7.45
C ILE A 52 -20.52 -7.12 7.94
N ARG A 53 -21.02 -6.20 7.12
CA ARG A 53 -21.18 -4.79 7.56
C ARG A 53 -22.47 -4.68 8.34
N SER A 54 -22.48 -3.80 9.35
CA SER A 54 -23.66 -3.59 10.18
C SER A 54 -24.87 -3.12 9.38
N LEU A 55 -24.64 -2.40 8.26
CA LEU A 55 -25.69 -1.90 7.39
C LEU A 55 -26.40 -3.01 6.61
N ASP A 56 -25.69 -4.10 6.27
CA ASP A 56 -26.28 -5.23 5.54
C ASP A 56 -27.17 -6.10 6.45
N LEU A 57 -27.07 -5.93 7.78
CA LEU A 57 -27.89 -6.64 8.75
C LEU A 57 -29.32 -6.12 8.82
N ASP A 58 -29.62 -4.97 8.24
CA ASP A 58 -30.98 -4.43 8.17
C ASP A 58 -31.81 -5.07 7.03
N GLU A 59 -31.14 -5.67 6.05
CA GLU A 59 -31.75 -6.34 4.88
C GLU A 59 -32.23 -7.77 5.22
N ASP A 60 -33.14 -8.31 4.39
CA ASP A 60 -33.60 -9.70 4.49
C ASP A 60 -32.57 -10.69 3.91
N GLU A 61 -31.83 -10.24 2.88
CA GLU A 61 -30.67 -10.93 2.31
C GLU A 61 -29.41 -10.18 2.74
N VAL A 62 -28.57 -10.84 3.52
CA VAL A 62 -27.35 -10.27 4.08
C VAL A 62 -26.19 -10.60 3.15
N THR A 63 -25.46 -9.56 2.72
CA THR A 63 -24.20 -9.74 1.98
C THR A 63 -23.07 -10.08 2.95
N VAL A 64 -22.39 -11.19 2.69
CA VAL A 64 -21.19 -11.63 3.40
C VAL A 64 -19.99 -11.45 2.48
N TYR A 65 -19.06 -10.61 2.89
CA TYR A 65 -17.82 -10.33 2.19
C TYR A 65 -16.79 -11.39 2.54
N LEU A 66 -16.47 -12.25 1.58
CA LEU A 66 -15.48 -13.31 1.74
C LEU A 66 -14.14 -12.85 1.15
N ASN A 67 -13.08 -12.94 1.95
CA ASN A 67 -11.71 -12.82 1.45
C ASN A 67 -11.06 -14.20 1.48
N VAL A 68 -11.21 -14.94 0.38
CA VAL A 68 -10.74 -16.32 0.26
C VAL A 68 -9.25 -16.35 -0.06
N ASN A 69 -8.50 -17.20 0.64
CA ASN A 69 -7.06 -17.33 0.45
C ASN A 69 -6.72 -17.75 -0.99
N ASP A 70 -5.68 -17.13 -1.56
CA ASP A 70 -5.17 -17.40 -2.92
C ASP A 70 -6.18 -17.22 -4.08
N PHE A 71 -7.35 -16.62 -3.81
CA PHE A 71 -8.38 -16.32 -4.82
C PHE A 71 -8.23 -14.89 -5.39
N PRO A 72 -8.48 -14.68 -6.69
CA PRO A 72 -8.81 -15.69 -7.70
C PRO A 72 -7.62 -16.60 -8.06
N PRO A 73 -7.86 -17.83 -8.53
CA PRO A 73 -6.78 -18.72 -8.97
C PRO A 73 -6.01 -18.11 -10.15
N ALA A 74 -4.74 -18.50 -10.33
CA ALA A 74 -3.82 -17.87 -11.29
C ALA A 74 -4.37 -17.83 -12.74
N ILE A 75 -5.10 -18.86 -13.16
CA ILE A 75 -5.71 -18.93 -14.49
C ILE A 75 -6.84 -17.91 -14.68
N VAL A 76 -7.60 -17.62 -13.63
CA VAL A 76 -8.65 -16.58 -13.62
C VAL A 76 -8.01 -15.20 -13.56
N ARG A 77 -6.97 -15.02 -12.74
CA ARG A 77 -6.14 -13.79 -12.74
C ARG A 77 -5.61 -13.48 -14.12
N ARG A 78 -5.11 -14.48 -14.85
CA ARG A 78 -4.61 -14.29 -16.21
C ARG A 78 -5.68 -13.76 -17.16
N ILE A 79 -6.90 -14.28 -17.06
CA ILE A 79 -8.02 -13.81 -17.89
C ILE A 79 -8.40 -12.37 -17.49
N ASN A 80 -8.40 -12.06 -16.20
CA ASN A 80 -8.67 -10.71 -15.69
C ASN A 80 -7.60 -9.70 -16.12
N ASP A 81 -6.31 -9.98 -15.89
CA ASP A 81 -5.17 -9.14 -16.29
C ASP A 81 -5.08 -9.02 -17.82
N GLY A 82 -5.50 -10.08 -18.51
CA GLY A 82 -5.67 -10.12 -19.95
C GLY A 82 -6.52 -8.98 -20.49
N SER A 83 -7.47 -8.44 -19.73
CA SER A 83 -8.27 -7.29 -20.18
C SER A 83 -7.45 -6.03 -20.48
N ALA A 84 -6.33 -5.84 -19.78
CA ALA A 84 -5.46 -4.68 -19.96
C ALA A 84 -4.50 -4.86 -21.15
N ASP A 85 -3.99 -6.07 -21.37
CA ASP A 85 -2.92 -6.37 -22.33
C ASP A 85 -3.39 -7.12 -23.60
N TYR A 86 -4.55 -7.78 -23.53
CA TYR A 86 -5.13 -8.68 -24.54
C TYR A 86 -6.67 -8.53 -24.56
N PRO A 87 -7.21 -7.47 -25.20
CA PRO A 87 -8.64 -7.16 -25.19
C PRO A 87 -9.57 -8.31 -25.61
N GLU A 88 -9.06 -9.31 -26.35
CA GLU A 88 -9.77 -10.54 -26.66
C GLU A 88 -10.18 -11.39 -25.43
N LEU A 89 -9.57 -11.15 -24.26
CA LEU A 89 -9.88 -11.82 -22.99
C LEU A 89 -10.98 -11.11 -22.17
N ASP A 90 -11.39 -9.89 -22.53
CA ASP A 90 -12.48 -9.14 -21.86
C ASP A 90 -13.78 -9.94 -21.82
N ASN A 91 -14.16 -10.52 -22.95
CA ASN A 91 -15.36 -11.35 -23.05
C ASN A 91 -15.23 -12.63 -22.21
N ALA A 92 -14.02 -13.19 -22.09
CA ALA A 92 -13.78 -14.37 -21.26
C ALA A 92 -13.99 -14.06 -19.79
N TYR A 93 -13.60 -12.86 -19.33
CA TYR A 93 -13.84 -12.43 -17.96
C TYR A 93 -15.34 -12.34 -17.64
N ALA A 94 -16.14 -11.75 -18.52
CA ALA A 94 -17.60 -11.70 -18.35
C ALA A 94 -18.23 -13.10 -18.24
N HIS A 95 -17.70 -14.09 -18.98
CA HIS A 95 -18.13 -15.49 -18.86
C HIS A 95 -17.75 -16.13 -17.52
N LEU A 96 -16.67 -15.71 -16.87
CA LEU A 96 -16.31 -16.20 -15.54
C LEU A 96 -17.22 -15.61 -14.47
N VAL A 97 -17.52 -14.32 -14.55
CA VAL A 97 -18.50 -13.65 -13.68
C VAL A 97 -19.87 -14.32 -13.80
N ASP A 98 -20.34 -14.55 -15.03
CA ASP A 98 -21.58 -15.28 -15.29
C ASP A 98 -21.55 -16.71 -14.72
N ALA A 99 -20.43 -17.43 -14.89
CA ALA A 99 -20.27 -18.76 -14.33
C ALA A 99 -20.32 -18.77 -12.79
N THR A 100 -19.83 -17.73 -12.13
CA THR A 100 -19.94 -17.55 -10.67
C THR A 100 -21.39 -17.43 -10.23
N TYR A 101 -22.18 -16.57 -10.86
CA TYR A 101 -23.61 -16.41 -10.54
C TYR A 101 -24.41 -17.71 -10.73
N HIS A 102 -23.96 -18.58 -11.64
CA HIS A 102 -24.62 -19.85 -11.94
C HIS A 102 -24.05 -21.05 -11.17
N TYR A 103 -23.21 -20.83 -10.14
CA TYR A 103 -22.71 -21.92 -9.32
C TYR A 103 -23.81 -22.49 -8.42
N GLU A 104 -24.28 -23.71 -8.72
CA GLU A 104 -25.52 -24.28 -8.14
C GLU A 104 -25.54 -24.46 -6.62
N ARG A 105 -24.40 -24.36 -5.92
CA ARG A 105 -24.30 -24.61 -4.47
C ARG A 105 -24.30 -23.35 -3.61
N ALA A 106 -24.14 -22.17 -4.19
CA ALA A 106 -24.08 -20.92 -3.42
C ALA A 106 -24.52 -19.72 -4.28
N ASN A 107 -25.19 -18.74 -3.65
CA ASN A 107 -25.51 -17.48 -4.30
C ASN A 107 -24.30 -16.53 -4.17
N LEU A 108 -23.49 -16.47 -5.22
CA LEU A 108 -22.21 -15.77 -5.22
C LEU A 108 -22.20 -14.61 -6.23
N SER A 109 -21.47 -13.57 -5.88
CA SER A 109 -21.02 -12.56 -6.83
C SER A 109 -19.50 -12.45 -6.81
N PHE A 110 -18.90 -12.33 -7.99
CA PHE A 110 -17.47 -12.08 -8.15
C PHE A 110 -17.26 -10.70 -8.75
N TYR A 111 -16.83 -9.77 -7.90
CA TYR A 111 -16.39 -8.43 -8.29
C TYR A 111 -14.88 -8.33 -8.07
N PRO A 112 -14.08 -7.97 -9.09
CA PRO A 112 -12.64 -7.80 -8.96
C PRO A 112 -12.28 -6.38 -8.47
N ASP A 113 -13.28 -5.51 -8.29
CA ASP A 113 -13.10 -4.10 -7.99
C ASP A 113 -12.83 -3.86 -6.50
N VAL A 114 -12.03 -2.81 -6.25
CA VAL A 114 -11.52 -2.42 -4.94
C VAL A 114 -12.65 -1.87 -4.09
N ASN A 115 -13.27 -2.74 -3.32
CA ASN A 115 -14.27 -2.38 -2.32
C ASN A 115 -13.62 -1.96 -0.99
N PRO A 116 -14.31 -1.16 -0.16
CA PRO A 116 -13.78 -0.59 1.08
C PRO A 116 -13.58 -1.60 2.24
N VAL A 117 -13.91 -2.87 2.00
CA VAL A 117 -13.57 -4.04 2.80
C VAL A 117 -12.79 -4.95 1.87
N ASP A 118 -11.56 -5.32 2.22
CA ASP A 118 -10.75 -6.24 1.42
C ASP A 118 -11.48 -7.59 1.31
N HIS A 119 -12.10 -7.85 0.17
CA HIS A 119 -12.78 -9.11 -0.16
C HIS A 119 -12.61 -9.42 -1.63
N ASN A 120 -12.81 -10.68 -1.98
CA ASN A 120 -12.69 -11.16 -3.36
C ASN A 120 -13.91 -11.94 -3.84
N LEU A 121 -14.88 -12.23 -2.94
CA LEU A 121 -16.17 -12.83 -3.25
C LEU A 121 -17.25 -12.24 -2.33
N GLU A 122 -18.47 -12.12 -2.87
CA GLU A 122 -19.66 -11.83 -2.07
C GLU A 122 -20.54 -13.08 -2.04
N LEU A 123 -21.03 -13.42 -0.85
CA LEU A 123 -21.98 -14.49 -0.60
C LEU A 123 -23.27 -13.88 -0.07
N PHE A 124 -24.40 -14.19 -0.71
CA PHE A 124 -25.71 -13.74 -0.26
C PHE A 124 -26.35 -14.81 0.62
N CYS A 125 -26.67 -14.44 1.86
CA CYS A 125 -27.26 -15.34 2.86
C CYS A 125 -28.61 -14.81 3.30
N GLU A 126 -29.61 -15.69 3.45
CA GLU A 126 -30.83 -15.34 4.16
C GLU A 126 -30.51 -14.98 5.61
N LYS A 127 -31.07 -13.87 6.09
CA LYS A 127 -30.81 -13.34 7.44
C LYS A 127 -31.01 -14.36 8.55
N ASP A 128 -32.06 -15.18 8.44
CA ASP A 128 -32.43 -16.20 9.42
C ASP A 128 -31.46 -17.41 9.41
N GLU A 129 -30.74 -17.62 8.31
CA GLU A 129 -29.77 -18.71 8.12
C GLU A 129 -28.32 -18.22 8.07
N LEU A 130 -28.06 -16.95 8.40
CA LEU A 130 -26.78 -16.27 8.21
C LEU A 130 -25.59 -17.07 8.76
N ILE A 131 -25.68 -17.56 10.00
CA ILE A 131 -24.58 -18.31 10.62
C ILE A 131 -24.32 -19.63 9.90
N SER A 132 -25.36 -20.42 9.64
CA SER A 132 -25.22 -21.70 8.92
C SER A 132 -24.75 -21.50 7.48
N CYS A 133 -25.18 -20.42 6.82
CA CYS A 133 -24.74 -20.05 5.49
C CYS A 133 -23.22 -19.80 5.46
N VAL A 134 -22.70 -18.97 6.36
CA VAL A 134 -21.25 -18.70 6.45
C VAL A 134 -20.45 -19.95 6.86
N GLU A 135 -20.95 -20.72 7.82
CA GLU A 135 -20.27 -21.95 8.26
C GLU A 135 -20.23 -23.02 7.16
N SER A 136 -21.16 -22.99 6.21
CA SER A 136 -21.18 -23.91 5.07
C SER A 136 -20.09 -23.64 4.03
N VAL A 137 -19.44 -22.46 4.03
CA VAL A 137 -18.43 -22.07 3.01
C VAL A 137 -17.32 -23.12 2.89
N SER A 138 -16.85 -23.63 4.03
CA SER A 138 -15.81 -24.68 4.08
C SER A 138 -16.17 -25.94 3.31
N SER A 139 -17.46 -26.22 3.11
CA SER A 139 -17.96 -27.42 2.42
C SER A 139 -17.94 -27.31 0.90
N TRP A 140 -17.90 -26.10 0.34
CA TRP A 140 -18.04 -25.89 -1.11
C TRP A 140 -17.00 -24.97 -1.74
N ILE A 141 -16.24 -24.18 -0.96
CA ILE A 141 -15.34 -23.16 -1.53
C ILE A 141 -14.26 -23.76 -2.43
N ASN A 142 -13.67 -24.90 -2.04
CA ASN A 142 -12.68 -25.60 -2.85
C ASN A 142 -13.28 -26.18 -4.14
N ASP A 143 -14.54 -26.61 -4.10
CA ASP A 143 -15.25 -27.11 -5.29
C ASP A 143 -15.55 -25.95 -6.25
N TYR A 144 -15.93 -24.78 -5.71
CA TYR A 144 -16.12 -23.56 -6.48
C TYR A 144 -14.84 -23.10 -7.18
N ILE A 145 -13.71 -23.07 -6.47
CA ILE A 145 -12.41 -22.69 -7.05
C ILE A 145 -12.08 -23.61 -8.23
N LYS A 146 -12.17 -24.93 -8.05
CA LYS A 146 -11.92 -25.91 -9.13
C LYS A 146 -12.89 -25.78 -10.31
N TYR A 147 -14.16 -25.50 -10.02
CA TYR A 147 -15.16 -25.22 -11.06
C TYR A 147 -14.75 -24.01 -11.91
N LEU A 148 -14.34 -22.92 -11.25
CA LEU A 148 -13.93 -21.70 -11.92
C LEU A 148 -12.62 -21.88 -12.72
N GLU A 149 -11.66 -22.64 -12.19
CA GLU A 149 -10.45 -23.05 -12.92
C GLU A 149 -10.79 -23.82 -14.19
N GLY A 150 -11.71 -24.78 -14.12
CA GLY A 150 -12.16 -25.55 -15.29
C GLY A 150 -12.81 -24.67 -16.36
N LYS A 151 -13.65 -23.70 -15.94
CA LYS A 151 -14.26 -22.72 -16.86
C LYS A 151 -13.20 -21.81 -17.50
N ALA A 152 -12.25 -21.33 -16.71
CA ALA A 152 -11.14 -20.52 -17.19
C ALA A 152 -10.27 -21.29 -18.21
N GLU A 153 -9.98 -22.56 -17.94
CA GLU A 153 -9.20 -23.39 -18.84
C GLU A 153 -9.94 -23.60 -20.16
N ASP A 154 -11.24 -23.90 -20.13
CA ASP A 154 -12.09 -24.02 -21.33
C ASP A 154 -12.13 -22.75 -22.17
N LEU A 155 -12.12 -21.59 -21.52
CA LEU A 155 -12.06 -20.29 -22.20
C LEU A 155 -10.68 -20.06 -22.83
N LEU A 156 -9.59 -20.30 -22.11
CA LEU A 156 -8.24 -20.18 -22.66
C LEU A 156 -8.02 -21.15 -23.82
N ARG A 157 -8.49 -22.41 -23.75
CA ARG A 157 -8.40 -23.36 -24.86
C ARG A 157 -9.01 -22.82 -26.15
N LYS A 158 -10.09 -22.04 -26.05
CA LYS A 158 -10.80 -21.47 -27.20
C LYS A 158 -10.14 -20.22 -27.74
N ILE A 159 -9.67 -19.34 -26.85
CA ILE A 159 -9.26 -17.97 -27.20
C ILE A 159 -7.75 -17.86 -27.34
N LYS A 160 -7.01 -18.49 -26.43
CA LYS A 160 -5.54 -18.37 -26.34
C LYS A 160 -4.89 -19.66 -25.82
N PRO A 161 -4.97 -20.76 -26.60
CA PRO A 161 -4.54 -22.09 -26.14
C PRO A 161 -3.04 -22.17 -25.82
N ASP A 162 -2.21 -21.26 -26.34
CA ASP A 162 -0.78 -21.25 -26.06
C ASP A 162 -0.44 -20.90 -24.61
N GLU A 163 -1.34 -20.23 -23.88
CA GLU A 163 -1.22 -19.97 -22.44
C GLU A 163 -1.25 -21.27 -21.60
N LEU A 164 -1.80 -22.36 -22.17
CA LEU A 164 -1.89 -23.68 -21.53
C LEU A 164 -0.70 -24.58 -21.85
N ASN A 165 0.26 -24.10 -22.63
CA ASN A 165 1.50 -24.83 -22.89
C ASN A 165 2.35 -24.89 -21.62
N ASP A 166 3.07 -26.00 -21.46
CA ASP A 166 4.06 -26.13 -20.41
C ASP A 166 5.29 -25.29 -20.77
N VAL A 167 5.76 -24.51 -19.81
CA VAL A 167 6.98 -23.72 -19.90
C VAL A 167 7.85 -23.99 -18.69
N ARG A 168 9.16 -23.84 -18.86
CA ARG A 168 10.14 -24.01 -17.78
C ARG A 168 10.57 -22.64 -17.27
N CYS A 169 10.46 -22.40 -15.97
CA CYS A 169 10.97 -21.17 -15.35
C CYS A 169 12.48 -21.06 -15.58
N PRO A 170 12.99 -19.93 -16.12
CA PRO A 170 14.41 -19.74 -16.38
C PRO A 170 15.25 -19.61 -15.09
N LYS A 171 14.65 -19.23 -13.96
CA LYS A 171 15.35 -19.03 -12.68
C LYS A 171 15.47 -20.33 -11.87
N CYS A 172 14.36 -21.05 -11.66
CA CYS A 172 14.34 -22.24 -10.79
C CYS A 172 14.19 -23.57 -11.55
N GLY A 173 13.86 -23.54 -12.84
CA GLY A 173 13.75 -24.75 -13.67
C GLY A 173 12.48 -25.57 -13.45
N ILE A 174 11.50 -25.13 -12.66
CA ILE A 174 10.19 -25.77 -12.50
C ILE A 174 9.39 -25.65 -13.80
N THR A 175 8.64 -26.69 -14.15
CA THR A 175 7.69 -26.69 -15.27
C THR A 175 6.31 -26.30 -14.76
N MET A 176 5.65 -25.37 -15.45
CA MET A 176 4.34 -24.80 -15.10
C MET A 176 3.58 -24.41 -16.36
N LYS A 177 2.33 -24.00 -16.23
CA LYS A 177 1.59 -23.46 -17.38
C LYS A 177 2.10 -22.07 -17.74
N LYS A 178 2.06 -21.71 -19.03
CA LYS A 178 2.58 -20.42 -19.51
C LYS A 178 1.91 -19.23 -18.81
N TYR A 179 0.60 -19.30 -18.53
CA TYR A 179 -0.10 -18.25 -17.79
C TYR A 179 0.41 -18.04 -16.35
N GLU A 180 1.10 -19.02 -15.76
CA GLU A 180 1.64 -18.95 -14.39
C GLU A 180 3.03 -18.30 -14.35
N LEU A 181 3.73 -18.27 -15.47
CA LEU A 181 5.14 -17.91 -15.53
C LEU A 181 5.40 -16.48 -15.04
N GLU A 182 4.56 -15.53 -15.43
CA GLU A 182 4.73 -14.12 -15.04
C GLU A 182 4.57 -13.93 -13.53
N TYR A 183 3.50 -14.47 -12.94
CA TYR A 183 3.28 -14.43 -11.50
C TYR A 183 4.41 -15.13 -10.73
N HIS A 184 4.90 -16.26 -11.25
CA HIS A 184 6.01 -16.98 -10.67
C HIS A 184 7.34 -16.20 -10.73
N LEU A 185 7.61 -15.50 -11.84
CA LEU A 185 8.79 -14.63 -11.97
C LEU A 185 8.69 -13.41 -11.05
N ALA A 186 7.50 -12.83 -10.89
CA ALA A 186 7.26 -11.76 -9.93
C ALA A 186 7.51 -12.23 -8.49
N GLN A 187 7.12 -13.45 -8.14
CA GLN A 187 7.42 -14.04 -6.84
C GLN A 187 8.94 -14.19 -6.62
N HIS A 188 9.69 -14.66 -7.62
CA HIS A 188 11.15 -14.69 -7.55
C HIS A 188 11.76 -13.29 -7.33
N GLU A 189 11.30 -12.28 -8.05
CA GLU A 189 11.77 -10.90 -7.86
C GLU A 189 11.47 -10.40 -6.45
N PHE A 190 10.29 -10.69 -5.91
CA PHE A 190 9.92 -10.29 -4.56
C PHE A 190 10.72 -11.02 -3.48
N ASP A 191 11.01 -12.32 -3.67
CA ASP A 191 11.86 -13.07 -2.74
C ASP A 191 13.32 -12.58 -2.77
N GLU A 192 13.84 -12.25 -3.96
CA GLU A 192 15.13 -11.56 -4.10
C GLU A 192 15.10 -10.18 -3.40
N ALA A 193 13.99 -9.44 -3.50
CA ALA A 193 13.80 -8.17 -2.81
C ALA A 193 13.85 -8.33 -1.28
N LYS A 194 13.22 -9.37 -0.73
CA LYS A 194 13.29 -9.69 0.71
C LYS A 194 14.70 -10.03 1.15
N GLU A 195 15.44 -10.81 0.36
CA GLU A 195 16.84 -11.14 0.65
C GLU A 195 17.71 -9.88 0.69
N GLN A 196 17.58 -9.00 -0.31
CA GLN A 196 18.27 -7.71 -0.33
C GLN A 196 17.87 -6.84 0.88
N PHE A 197 16.57 -6.77 1.20
CA PHE A 197 16.09 -6.00 2.34
C PHE A 197 16.67 -6.52 3.67
N ASN A 198 16.79 -7.84 3.84
CA ASN A 198 17.44 -8.42 5.00
C ASN A 198 18.91 -8.01 5.14
N ILE A 199 19.63 -7.85 4.03
CA ILE A 199 21.01 -7.33 4.03
C ILE A 199 21.02 -5.85 4.39
N VAL A 200 20.22 -5.02 3.71
CA VAL A 200 20.07 -3.58 3.97
C VAL A 200 19.73 -3.32 5.45
N SER A 201 18.76 -4.05 5.99
CA SER A 201 18.35 -3.96 7.38
C SER A 201 19.49 -4.29 8.34
N LYS A 202 20.31 -5.32 8.04
CA LYS A 202 21.50 -5.65 8.85
C LYS A 202 22.55 -4.54 8.81
N ILE A 203 22.84 -3.98 7.63
CA ILE A 203 23.79 -2.86 7.47
C ILE A 203 23.33 -1.66 8.31
N ILE A 204 22.06 -1.25 8.18
CA ILE A 204 21.53 -0.10 8.93
C ILE A 204 21.52 -0.38 10.44
N ASN A 205 21.12 -1.58 10.88
CA ASN A 205 20.99 -1.91 12.29
C ASN A 205 22.33 -2.12 13.01
N ASN A 206 23.31 -2.73 12.34
CA ASN A 206 24.55 -3.17 12.98
C ASN A 206 25.72 -2.24 12.67
N GLU A 207 25.75 -1.69 11.45
CA GLU A 207 26.86 -0.87 10.95
C GLU A 207 26.51 0.62 10.93
N TYR A 208 25.26 0.98 11.23
CA TYR A 208 24.78 2.36 11.27
C TYR A 208 25.14 3.17 10.01
N THR A 209 25.06 2.50 8.87
CA THR A 209 25.44 3.05 7.56
C THR A 209 24.24 2.97 6.62
N ILE A 210 24.15 3.93 5.68
CA ILE A 210 23.14 3.93 4.63
C ILE A 210 23.72 3.20 3.41
N PRO A 211 23.20 2.01 3.05
CA PRO A 211 23.65 1.29 1.86
C PRO A 211 23.24 2.01 0.57
N ASP A 212 24.01 1.83 -0.50
CA ASP A 212 23.72 2.40 -1.80
C ASP A 212 22.52 1.68 -2.46
N GLU A 213 21.55 2.45 -2.93
CA GLU A 213 20.36 1.94 -3.62
C GLU A 213 20.73 1.10 -4.86
N SER A 214 21.82 1.45 -5.55
CA SER A 214 22.26 0.73 -6.75
C SER A 214 22.80 -0.67 -6.46
N GLU A 215 23.22 -0.97 -5.23
CA GLU A 215 23.65 -2.31 -4.81
C GLU A 215 22.46 -3.20 -4.42
N TYR A 216 21.36 -2.60 -3.96
CA TYR A 216 20.17 -3.31 -3.46
C TYR A 216 18.87 -2.81 -4.09
N PRO A 217 18.78 -2.71 -5.43
CA PRO A 217 17.70 -1.98 -6.10
C PRO A 217 16.30 -2.55 -5.83
N LEU A 218 16.18 -3.87 -5.64
CA LEU A 218 14.88 -4.50 -5.38
C LEU A 218 14.39 -4.20 -3.96
N ALA A 219 15.29 -4.14 -2.97
CA ALA A 219 14.93 -3.73 -1.62
C ALA A 219 14.35 -2.31 -1.61
N PHE A 220 15.00 -1.37 -2.30
CA PHE A 220 14.52 0.01 -2.38
C PHE A 220 13.26 0.17 -3.23
N LYS A 221 13.03 -0.72 -4.22
CA LYS A 221 11.77 -0.77 -4.99
C LYS A 221 10.59 -1.24 -4.14
N TYR A 222 10.74 -2.32 -3.38
CA TYR A 222 9.62 -2.97 -2.68
C TYR A 222 9.44 -2.55 -1.21
N PHE A 223 10.52 -2.14 -0.54
CA PHE A 223 10.56 -1.86 0.90
C PHE A 223 11.02 -0.42 1.20
N GLU A 224 10.80 0.53 0.28
CA GLU A 224 11.24 1.93 0.43
C GLU A 224 10.80 2.55 1.77
N LYS A 225 9.53 2.30 2.15
CA LYS A 225 8.94 2.82 3.38
C LYS A 225 9.64 2.22 4.61
N ASP A 226 9.81 0.91 4.66
CA ASP A 226 10.45 0.22 5.79
C ASP A 226 11.92 0.62 5.93
N ILE A 227 12.63 0.81 4.82
CA ILE A 227 14.00 1.33 4.82
C ILE A 227 14.03 2.76 5.38
N LYS A 228 13.13 3.66 4.94
CA LYS A 228 13.05 5.04 5.47
C LYS A 228 12.76 5.04 6.97
N ASP A 229 11.85 4.20 7.44
CA ASP A 229 11.53 4.08 8.85
C ASP A 229 12.73 3.55 9.65
N LEU A 230 13.46 2.56 9.14
CA LEU A 230 14.70 2.07 9.73
C LEU A 230 15.77 3.19 9.82
N LEU A 231 15.99 3.95 8.75
CA LEU A 231 16.93 5.07 8.74
C LEU A 231 16.56 6.12 9.79
N LYS A 232 15.27 6.45 9.91
CA LYS A 232 14.75 7.38 10.92
C LYS A 232 14.94 6.87 12.35
N ILE A 233 14.80 5.57 12.58
CA ILE A 233 14.95 4.99 13.92
C ILE A 233 16.42 4.81 14.30
N LYS A 234 17.30 4.45 13.35
CA LYS A 234 18.66 4.00 13.64
C LYS A 234 19.74 5.02 13.33
N ILE A 235 19.62 5.75 12.22
CA ILE A 235 20.65 6.67 11.74
C ILE A 235 20.37 8.10 12.18
N LEU A 236 19.12 8.56 12.04
CA LEU A 236 18.75 9.93 12.38
C LEU A 236 19.14 10.35 13.81
N PRO A 237 18.97 9.52 14.87
CA PRO A 237 19.39 9.84 16.23
C PRO A 237 20.88 10.18 16.39
N LEU A 238 21.74 9.63 15.53
CA LEU A 238 23.19 9.88 15.57
C LEU A 238 23.55 11.34 15.26
N HIS A 239 22.66 12.06 14.57
CA HIS A 239 22.85 13.46 14.22
C HIS A 239 22.27 14.42 15.27
N LYS A 240 21.69 13.93 16.37
CA LYS A 240 21.05 14.78 17.39
C LYS A 240 21.99 15.86 17.95
N GLY A 241 23.26 15.54 18.17
CA GLY A 241 24.24 16.53 18.66
C GLY A 241 24.43 17.72 17.70
N LEU A 242 24.44 17.47 16.39
CA LEU A 242 24.48 18.54 15.38
C LEU A 242 23.19 19.36 15.39
N ALA A 243 22.03 18.71 15.58
CA ALA A 243 20.76 19.39 15.68
C ALA A 243 20.70 20.32 16.89
N ASP A 244 21.18 19.86 18.06
CA ASP A 244 21.25 20.67 19.28
C ASP A 244 22.15 21.90 19.09
N GLU A 245 23.28 21.75 18.39
CA GLU A 245 24.15 22.87 18.02
C GLU A 245 23.44 23.89 17.10
N ILE A 246 22.77 23.41 16.05
CA ILE A 246 21.98 24.23 15.13
C ILE A 246 20.88 24.98 15.90
N ASN A 247 20.16 24.29 16.78
CA ASN A 247 19.06 24.85 17.56
C ASN A 247 19.54 25.93 18.52
N LYS A 248 20.67 25.71 19.19
CA LYS A 248 21.29 26.70 20.06
C LYS A 248 21.67 27.97 19.27
N ARG A 249 22.30 27.83 18.10
CA ARG A 249 22.66 28.96 17.22
C ARG A 249 21.42 29.75 16.79
N ILE A 250 20.36 29.07 16.38
CA ILE A 250 19.09 29.69 16.00
C ILE A 250 18.49 30.46 17.18
N SER A 251 18.42 29.84 18.37
CA SER A 251 17.84 30.45 19.56
C SER A 251 18.60 31.72 19.97
N GLU A 252 19.92 31.64 20.11
CA GLU A 252 20.76 32.81 20.45
C GLU A 252 20.67 33.91 19.38
N GLY A 253 20.57 33.51 18.11
CA GLY A 253 20.44 34.43 16.99
C GLY A 253 19.10 35.15 16.96
N VAL A 254 18.01 34.45 17.27
CA VAL A 254 16.65 35.02 17.36
C VAL A 254 16.52 35.92 18.58
N GLU A 255 17.00 35.49 19.74
CA GLU A 255 16.95 36.27 21.00
C GLU A 255 17.66 37.61 20.86
N LYS A 256 18.88 37.62 20.30
CA LYS A 256 19.64 38.87 20.06
C LYS A 256 18.94 39.85 19.12
N ARG A 257 18.03 39.37 18.27
CA ARG A 257 17.43 40.17 17.19
C ARG A 257 15.96 40.51 17.43
N GLY A 258 15.27 39.80 18.32
CA GLY A 258 13.85 39.99 18.60
C GLY A 258 12.91 39.63 17.43
N VAL A 259 13.37 38.81 16.47
CA VAL A 259 12.59 38.44 15.28
C VAL A 259 12.33 36.93 15.27
N LEU A 260 11.06 36.55 15.45
CA LEU A 260 10.63 35.14 15.54
C LEU A 260 10.35 34.49 14.17
N HIS A 261 10.09 35.27 13.14
CA HIS A 261 9.73 34.76 11.80
C HIS A 261 10.60 35.38 10.72
N LEU A 262 11.45 34.55 10.12
CA LEU A 262 12.35 34.91 9.04
C LEU A 262 11.81 34.36 7.73
N ASN A 263 11.91 35.16 6.66
CA ASN A 263 11.85 34.59 5.32
C ASN A 263 13.16 33.86 4.99
N LEU A 264 13.17 33.09 3.89
CA LEU A 264 14.34 32.30 3.51
C LEU A 264 15.61 33.14 3.34
N ASN A 265 15.52 34.31 2.70
CA ASN A 265 16.69 35.16 2.46
C ASN A 265 17.27 35.70 3.77
N GLN A 266 16.41 36.11 4.71
CA GLN A 266 16.83 36.55 6.04
C GLN A 266 17.47 35.40 6.83
N PHE A 267 16.88 34.20 6.79
CA PHE A 267 17.44 33.03 7.45
C PHE A 267 18.83 32.68 6.88
N LEU A 268 18.97 32.61 5.56
CA LEU A 268 20.26 32.34 4.91
C LEU A 268 21.28 33.45 5.17
N TYR A 269 20.86 34.71 5.31
CA TYR A 269 21.77 35.80 5.65
C TYR A 269 22.29 35.70 7.09
N TYR A 270 21.42 35.38 8.05
CA TYR A 270 21.80 35.31 9.46
C TYR A 270 22.45 33.98 9.87
N PHE A 271 22.15 32.90 9.15
CA PHE A 271 22.55 31.53 9.47
C PHE A 271 23.14 30.83 8.24
N MET A 272 24.00 31.54 7.51
CA MET A 272 24.57 31.12 6.23
C MET A 272 25.33 29.79 6.27
N ASP A 273 25.87 29.45 7.43
CA ASP A 273 26.64 28.24 7.70
C ASP A 273 25.76 26.99 7.96
N ILE A 274 24.52 27.17 8.43
CA ILE A 274 23.61 26.05 8.75
C ILE A 274 23.36 25.14 7.53
N PRO A 275 23.05 25.65 6.33
CA PRO A 275 22.93 24.83 5.12
C PRO A 275 24.14 23.93 4.88
N GLU A 276 25.35 24.49 4.95
CA GLU A 276 26.59 23.76 4.69
C GLU A 276 26.85 22.71 5.77
N LEU A 277 26.58 23.05 7.04
CA LEU A 277 26.68 22.12 8.16
C LEU A 277 25.77 20.90 7.95
N ILE A 278 24.51 21.11 7.54
CA ILE A 278 23.58 20.01 7.28
C ILE A 278 24.07 19.18 6.08
N ILE A 279 24.40 19.83 4.95
CA ILE A 279 24.81 19.11 3.73
C ILE A 279 26.07 18.26 3.97
N LYS A 280 27.03 18.77 4.73
CA LYS A 280 28.31 18.08 4.96
C LYS A 280 28.21 16.91 5.94
N ASN A 281 27.31 17.00 6.92
CA ASN A 281 27.30 16.08 8.05
C ASN A 281 26.07 15.17 8.13
N VAL A 282 25.01 15.47 7.37
CA VAL A 282 23.78 14.67 7.36
C VAL A 282 23.63 14.01 5.98
N PRO A 283 23.52 12.67 5.91
CA PRO A 283 23.28 11.94 4.67
C PRO A 283 22.02 12.43 3.96
N LYS A 284 22.08 12.53 2.63
CA LYS A 284 21.03 13.16 1.79
C LYS A 284 19.66 12.56 2.04
N GLU A 285 19.62 11.26 2.28
CA GLU A 285 18.45 10.40 2.44
C GLU A 285 17.62 10.75 3.67
N ILE A 286 18.23 11.37 4.70
CA ILE A 286 17.56 11.72 5.96
C ILE A 286 17.56 13.23 6.27
N ARG A 287 18.06 14.08 5.35
CA ARG A 287 18.18 15.53 5.60
C ARG A 287 16.83 16.19 5.85
N LYS A 288 15.78 15.76 5.15
CA LYS A 288 14.44 16.33 5.30
C LYS A 288 13.90 16.05 6.71
N GLU A 289 13.97 14.81 7.13
CA GLU A 289 13.52 14.32 8.44
C GLU A 289 14.34 14.97 9.55
N PHE A 290 15.65 15.10 9.37
CA PHE A 290 16.53 15.85 10.27
C PHE A 290 16.07 17.29 10.49
N ILE A 291 15.80 18.03 9.39
CA ILE A 291 15.34 19.41 9.48
C ILE A 291 13.98 19.48 10.20
N LEU A 292 13.04 18.61 9.82
CA LEU A 292 11.66 18.67 10.30
C LEU A 292 11.49 18.20 11.74
N GLU A 293 12.26 17.21 12.18
CA GLU A 293 12.05 16.54 13.46
C GLU A 293 13.02 17.02 14.54
N TYR A 294 14.28 17.28 14.18
CA TYR A 294 15.33 17.53 15.17
C TYR A 294 15.74 19.01 15.25
N THR A 295 15.40 19.83 14.24
CA THR A 295 15.76 21.25 14.25
C THR A 295 14.58 22.20 14.51
N SER A 296 14.89 23.38 15.04
CA SER A 296 13.96 24.51 15.22
C SER A 296 13.77 25.34 13.95
N ILE A 297 14.33 24.92 12.80
CA ILE A 297 14.22 25.69 11.54
C ILE A 297 12.75 25.89 11.15
N ARG A 298 11.91 24.87 11.36
CA ARG A 298 10.47 24.95 11.08
C ARG A 298 9.72 25.98 11.92
N THR A 299 10.23 26.36 13.08
CA THR A 299 9.55 27.31 13.97
C THR A 299 9.91 28.75 13.63
N VAL A 300 11.05 28.96 12.96
CA VAL A 300 11.52 30.30 12.57
C VAL A 300 11.23 30.66 11.11
N LEU A 301 11.04 29.66 10.24
CA LEU A 301 10.64 29.86 8.85
C LEU A 301 9.12 29.73 8.69
N SER A 302 8.53 30.49 7.76
CA SER A 302 7.18 30.19 7.26
C SER A 302 7.18 28.88 6.47
N SER A 303 6.03 28.19 6.36
CA SER A 303 5.94 26.89 5.67
C SER A 303 6.51 26.93 4.25
N SER A 304 6.17 27.97 3.47
CA SER A 304 6.71 28.15 2.11
C SER A 304 8.24 28.38 2.10
N ALA A 305 8.78 29.08 3.10
CA ALA A 305 10.22 29.28 3.22
C ALA A 305 10.94 27.99 3.67
N LEU A 306 10.33 27.22 4.55
CA LEU A 306 10.81 25.92 5.01
C LEU A 306 10.87 24.91 3.85
N ASP A 307 9.83 24.82 3.03
CA ASP A 307 9.81 23.94 1.86
C ASP A 307 10.92 24.30 0.87
N LYS A 308 11.14 25.59 0.62
CA LYS A 308 12.24 26.06 -0.23
C LYS A 308 13.60 25.73 0.38
N PHE A 309 13.76 25.89 1.69
CA PHE A 309 14.98 25.53 2.41
C PHE A 309 15.27 24.03 2.29
N ILE A 310 14.30 23.17 2.60
CA ILE A 310 14.44 21.71 2.49
C ILE A 310 14.81 21.31 1.06
N ASN A 311 14.12 21.87 0.05
CA ASN A 311 14.44 21.60 -1.35
C ASN A 311 15.89 21.98 -1.71
N LEU A 312 16.38 23.12 -1.21
CA LEU A 312 17.75 23.58 -1.42
C LEU A 312 18.78 22.59 -0.85
N ILE A 313 18.50 22.03 0.32
CA ILE A 313 19.38 21.10 1.03
C ILE A 313 19.34 19.67 0.45
N VAL A 314 18.15 19.19 0.08
CA VAL A 314 17.93 17.81 -0.40
C VAL A 314 18.31 17.65 -1.88
N LYS A 315 18.01 18.64 -2.72
CA LYS A 315 18.29 18.57 -4.17
C LYS A 315 19.73 18.98 -4.53
N VAL A 316 20.49 19.52 -3.57
CA VAL A 316 21.84 20.09 -3.75
C VAL A 316 21.92 20.95 -5.03
N ILE A 317 21.20 22.08 -5.02
CA ILE A 317 21.34 23.14 -6.04
C ILE A 317 22.36 24.18 -5.54
N TRP A 318 23.46 23.74 -4.93
CA TRP A 318 24.46 24.63 -4.31
C TRP A 318 25.84 24.42 -4.91
N ARG A 319 26.28 25.39 -5.73
CA ARG A 319 27.67 25.54 -6.19
C ARG A 319 28.31 26.70 -5.43
N PHE A 320 29.24 26.41 -4.52
CA PHE A 320 30.20 27.42 -4.09
C PHE A 320 31.37 27.45 -5.08
N LYS A 321 31.43 28.50 -5.91
CA LYS A 321 32.74 29.02 -6.32
C LYS A 321 33.10 30.12 -5.33
N LYS A 322 34.21 29.93 -4.63
CA LYS A 322 34.99 30.99 -3.97
C LYS A 322 35.19 32.12 -4.99
N LEU A 323 34.36 33.15 -4.91
CA LEU A 323 34.50 34.53 -5.39
C LEU A 323 33.07 35.07 -5.54
N GLY A 324 32.77 36.17 -4.83
CA GLY A 324 31.42 36.67 -4.66
C GLY A 324 30.67 36.87 -5.96
N ILE A 325 29.42 36.40 -5.98
CA ILE A 325 28.23 37.03 -6.57
C ILE A 325 27.02 36.20 -6.09
N LEU A 326 26.16 36.84 -5.29
CA LEU A 326 24.78 36.43 -5.09
C LEU A 326 24.03 36.70 -6.41
N SER A 327 23.92 35.72 -7.29
CA SER A 327 22.86 35.72 -8.32
C SER A 327 22.71 34.32 -8.90
N LEU A 328 21.82 33.52 -8.32
CA LEU A 328 21.07 32.45 -8.98
C LEU A 328 20.24 31.76 -7.90
N LEU A 329 19.12 32.39 -7.51
CA LEU A 329 17.94 31.80 -6.84
C LEU A 329 16.82 32.86 -6.62
N LEU A 330 16.85 33.98 -7.37
CA LEU A 330 15.79 35.00 -7.41
C LEU A 330 15.29 35.18 -8.85
N SER A 331 14.93 34.07 -9.49
CA SER A 331 14.15 34.06 -10.74
C SER A 331 13.01 33.08 -10.56
#